data_AF-A0A935NZ66-F1
#
_entry.id   AF-A0A935NZ66-F1
#
_cell.length_a   1.000
_cell.length_b   1.000
_cell.length_c   1.000
_cell.angle_alpha   90.00
_cell.angle_beta   90.00
_cell.angle_gamma   90.00
#
_symmetry.space_group_name_H-M   'P 1'
#
loop_
_entity.id
_entity.type
_entity.pdbx_description
1 polymer ?
#
loop_
_entity_poly.entity_id
_entity_poly.type
_entity_poly.pdbx_seq_one_letter_code
_entity_poly.pdbx_strand_id
1 'polypeptide(L)'
;MTAPGAANAEGRAATTPGWPALALSDCARPRVGARSRSAYTVLGFAGYGVANVLGVWLALAWQLSLVERLIGFLVPPLAFVVTVAVAIVIKGREWLVFYQVLFAALAAVAGAAVATGSALGRLLDLTTLAIGAFLVLGRLGCFHVACCHGRPLRAASGRRWRLGVAYGPAHVAAGFWPRWQGRPLVPVQLVESAASALWVGGALAGSAVPGRAAAIYATGYAVSRFGLELWRGDPVRPYWRGLSEAQWASLLLLVAVALAWPAWWTLVALLASGALALALVRAAPRRSFTLPPHLRELDDLARQLLAEPAPGRRDSQLGVGLSVDLLPDGRRDWILSSHHPAWSLGIAQQLAAALWPQAQVRPGRTPSLVHVIESVRSDVNNGVRPP
;
A
#
# COMPACT_ATOMS: atom_id res chain seq x y z
N MET A 1 -12.87 41.02 47.64
CA MET A 1 -12.33 42.22 46.96
C MET A 1 -11.54 41.76 45.75
N THR A 2 -11.96 42.25 44.57
CA THR A 2 -11.24 42.40 43.27
C THR A 2 -10.60 41.18 42.55
N ALA A 3 -11.06 40.98 41.31
CA ALA A 3 -10.68 40.00 40.28
C ALA A 3 -9.47 40.49 39.41
N PRO A 4 -9.24 40.07 38.14
CA PRO A 4 -8.87 38.75 37.54
C PRO A 4 -7.68 38.82 36.52
N GLY A 5 -7.28 37.68 35.91
CA GLY A 5 -6.44 37.58 34.68
C GLY A 5 -5.25 36.61 34.83
N ALA A 6 -4.86 35.74 33.89
CA ALA A 6 -5.14 35.59 32.47
C ALA A 6 -5.01 34.11 32.06
N ALA A 7 -5.72 33.73 30.99
CA ALA A 7 -5.60 32.44 30.33
C ALA A 7 -4.23 32.30 29.63
N ASN A 8 -3.64 31.10 29.68
CA ASN A 8 -2.73 30.64 28.64
C ASN A 8 -3.13 29.24 28.22
N ALA A 9 -3.63 29.18 26.99
CA ALA A 9 -3.80 27.99 26.19
C ALA A 9 -2.42 27.51 25.72
N GLU A 10 -2.12 26.23 25.91
CA GLU A 10 -1.32 25.36 25.03
C GLU A 10 -0.91 24.10 25.82
N GLY A 11 -1.82 23.12 25.88
CA GLY A 11 -1.48 21.77 26.29
C GLY A 11 -0.81 21.02 25.13
N ARG A 12 0.48 21.27 24.89
CA ARG A 12 1.29 20.43 23.99
C ARG A 12 1.84 19.25 24.78
N ALA A 13 1.24 18.07 24.58
CA ALA A 13 1.85 16.82 24.97
C ALA A 13 3.14 16.60 24.18
N ALA A 14 4.19 16.21 24.89
CA ALA A 14 5.54 16.00 24.39
C ALA A 14 5.58 15.01 23.20
N THR A 15 6.12 15.47 22.08
CA THR A 15 6.39 14.66 20.87
C THR A 15 7.72 13.93 21.03
N THR A 16 7.72 12.61 20.98
CA THR A 16 8.91 11.80 20.76
C THR A 16 9.48 12.03 19.35
N PRO A 17 10.81 12.08 19.16
CA PRO A 17 11.40 12.31 17.86
C PRO A 17 11.49 11.00 17.06
N GLY A 18 11.02 11.04 15.81
CA GLY A 18 11.21 9.98 14.81
C GLY A 18 9.90 9.30 14.43
N TRP A 19 9.59 9.31 13.13
CA TRP A 19 8.36 8.86 12.47
C TRP A 19 7.20 9.86 12.53
N PRO A 20 6.86 10.58 11.44
CA PRO A 20 5.56 11.24 11.37
C PRO A 20 4.51 10.16 11.57
N ALA A 21 3.61 10.38 12.53
CA ALA A 21 2.43 9.57 12.70
C ALA A 21 1.68 9.58 11.36
N LEU A 22 1.87 8.54 10.55
CA LEU A 22 0.97 8.23 9.46
C LEU A 22 -0.33 7.72 10.08
N ALA A 23 -1.09 8.68 10.58
CA ALA A 23 -2.50 8.57 10.77
C ALA A 23 -3.08 8.29 9.38
N LEU A 24 -3.33 7.03 9.05
CA LEU A 24 -4.19 6.65 7.92
C LEU A 24 -5.52 7.43 7.94
N SER A 25 -5.92 7.91 9.12
CA SER A 25 -7.01 8.82 9.42
C SER A 25 -6.93 10.21 8.76
N ASP A 26 -5.74 10.71 8.39
CA ASP A 26 -5.60 12.00 7.69
C ASP A 26 -5.73 11.85 6.17
N CYS A 27 -5.21 10.76 5.60
CA CYS A 27 -5.43 10.39 4.19
C CYS A 27 -6.92 10.21 3.90
N ALA A 28 -7.72 9.82 4.90
CA ALA A 28 -9.16 9.64 4.76
C ALA A 28 -9.97 10.96 4.65
N ARG A 29 -9.39 12.12 4.32
CA ARG A 29 -10.13 13.40 4.20
C ARG A 29 -10.06 14.16 2.85
N PRO A 30 -10.28 13.56 1.66
CA PRO A 30 -10.60 14.36 0.47
C PRO A 30 -12.09 14.72 0.43
N ARG A 31 -12.35 16.03 0.40
CA ARG A 31 -13.68 16.66 0.54
C ARG A 31 -14.42 16.63 -0.80
N VAL A 32 -15.65 16.09 -0.82
CA VAL A 32 -16.57 16.24 -1.95
C VAL A 32 -17.82 17.00 -1.48
N GLY A 33 -18.04 18.21 -2.02
CA GLY A 33 -19.25 19.01 -1.81
C GLY A 33 -19.33 19.82 -0.50
N ALA A 34 -20.37 20.66 -0.41
CA ALA A 34 -20.60 21.66 0.65
C ALA A 34 -20.86 21.07 2.06
N ARG A 35 -21.01 19.75 2.19
CA ARG A 35 -20.97 19.02 3.47
C ARG A 35 -19.80 18.03 3.38
N SER A 36 -18.71 18.33 4.06
CA SER A 36 -17.40 17.67 3.90
C SER A 36 -17.40 16.18 4.30
N ARG A 37 -17.84 15.30 3.41
CA ARG A 37 -17.70 13.84 3.56
C ARG A 37 -16.55 13.34 2.70
N SER A 38 -15.75 12.43 3.25
CA SER A 38 -14.61 11.83 2.56
C SER A 38 -15.07 10.88 1.46
N ALA A 39 -14.50 10.99 0.25
CA ALA A 39 -14.74 10.04 -0.84
C ALA A 39 -14.42 8.58 -0.42
N TYR A 40 -13.39 8.40 0.42
CA TYR A 40 -13.04 7.09 0.99
C TYR A 40 -14.18 6.52 1.83
N THR A 41 -14.73 7.34 2.73
CA THR A 41 -15.83 6.94 3.62
C THR A 41 -17.10 6.67 2.84
N VAL A 42 -17.44 7.52 1.87
CA VAL A 42 -18.63 7.33 1.02
C VAL A 42 -18.54 6.04 0.23
N LEU A 43 -17.39 5.78 -0.43
CA LEU A 43 -17.18 4.56 -1.20
C LEU A 43 -17.06 3.33 -0.31
N GLY A 44 -16.52 3.46 0.90
CA GLY A 44 -16.51 2.41 1.91
C GLY A 44 -17.92 1.99 2.33
N PHE A 45 -18.78 2.94 2.70
CA PHE A 45 -20.18 2.65 3.04
C PHE A 45 -20.99 2.15 1.85
N ALA A 46 -20.77 2.69 0.65
CA ALA A 46 -21.39 2.18 -0.57
C ALA A 46 -20.95 0.73 -0.84
N GLY A 47 -19.66 0.43 -0.69
CA GLY A 47 -19.10 -0.93 -0.75
C GLY A 47 -19.76 -1.87 0.24
N TYR A 48 -19.95 -1.41 1.48
CA TYR A 48 -20.62 -2.20 2.51
C TYR A 48 -22.10 -2.44 2.16
N GLY A 49 -22.80 -1.44 1.64
CA GLY A 49 -24.17 -1.59 1.14
C GLY A 49 -24.27 -2.61 0.02
N VAL A 50 -23.40 -2.53 -0.99
CA VAL A 50 -23.34 -3.49 -2.12
C VAL A 50 -23.04 -4.90 -1.61
N ALA A 51 -22.09 -5.05 -0.67
CA ALA A 51 -21.77 -6.34 -0.06
C ALA A 51 -22.97 -6.95 0.68
N ASN A 52 -23.75 -6.14 1.40
CA ASN A 52 -24.96 -6.60 2.07
C ASN A 52 -26.07 -6.96 1.10
N VAL A 53 -26.31 -6.17 0.05
CA VAL A 53 -27.32 -6.48 -0.98
C VAL A 53 -26.96 -7.80 -1.68
N LEU A 54 -25.70 -7.96 -2.09
CA LEU A 54 -25.21 -9.21 -2.68
C LEU A 54 -25.37 -10.38 -1.71
N GLY A 55 -24.97 -10.18 -0.45
CA GLY A 55 -25.09 -11.20 0.59
C GLY A 55 -26.54 -11.62 0.81
N VAL A 56 -27.49 -10.67 0.89
CA VAL A 56 -28.91 -10.97 1.09
C VAL A 56 -29.45 -11.76 -0.10
N TRP A 57 -29.13 -11.33 -1.31
CA TRP A 57 -29.52 -12.04 -2.52
C TRP A 57 -28.99 -13.49 -2.53
N LEU A 58 -27.70 -13.69 -2.23
CA LEU A 58 -27.10 -15.03 -2.16
C LEU A 58 -27.69 -15.89 -1.04
N ALA A 59 -27.90 -15.32 0.14
CA ALA A 59 -28.46 -16.03 1.29
C ALA A 59 -29.89 -16.52 1.02
N LEU A 60 -30.69 -15.73 0.30
CA LEU A 60 -32.01 -16.12 -0.16
C LEU A 60 -31.92 -17.17 -1.27
N ALA A 61 -31.07 -16.97 -2.28
CA ALA A 61 -30.91 -17.87 -3.40
C ALA A 61 -30.41 -19.27 -2.99
N TRP A 62 -29.54 -19.35 -1.98
CA TRP A 62 -29.04 -20.61 -1.41
C TRP A 62 -29.90 -21.14 -0.26
N GLN A 63 -31.05 -20.52 0.01
CA GLN A 63 -32.00 -20.94 1.04
C GLN A 63 -31.36 -21.15 2.42
N LEU A 64 -30.41 -20.28 2.78
CA LEU A 64 -29.71 -20.37 4.07
C LEU A 64 -30.70 -20.24 5.23
N SER A 65 -30.49 -21.03 6.28
CA SER A 65 -31.26 -20.97 7.53
C SER A 65 -31.11 -19.63 8.23
N LEU A 66 -31.98 -19.33 9.21
CA LEU A 66 -31.86 -18.11 10.02
C LEU A 66 -30.49 -18.03 10.73
N VAL A 67 -30.02 -19.15 11.28
CA VAL A 67 -28.72 -19.23 11.95
C VAL A 67 -27.58 -18.89 11.00
N GLU A 68 -27.59 -19.47 9.79
CA GLU A 68 -26.57 -19.19 8.78
C GLU A 68 -26.59 -17.73 8.32
N ARG A 69 -27.77 -17.13 8.17
CA ARG A 69 -27.89 -15.70 7.86
C ARG A 69 -27.28 -14.85 8.98
N LEU A 70 -27.63 -15.14 10.24
CA LEU A 70 -27.06 -14.42 11.38
C LEU A 70 -25.54 -14.54 11.43
N ILE A 71 -24.99 -15.73 11.18
CA ILE A 71 -23.54 -15.93 11.07
C ILE A 71 -22.97 -15.07 9.93
N GLY A 72 -23.52 -15.18 8.72
CA GLY A 72 -23.01 -14.49 7.53
C GLY A 72 -23.04 -12.96 7.61
N PHE A 73 -24.02 -12.37 8.30
CA PHE A 73 -24.16 -10.90 8.40
C PHE A 73 -23.59 -10.29 9.67
N LEU A 74 -23.52 -11.03 10.79
CA LEU A 74 -23.06 -10.47 12.07
C LEU A 74 -21.61 -10.83 12.40
N VAL A 75 -21.16 -12.05 12.07
CA VAL A 75 -19.82 -12.51 12.46
C VAL A 75 -18.71 -11.75 11.72
N PRO A 76 -18.75 -11.54 10.40
CA PRO A 76 -17.70 -10.78 9.71
C PRO A 76 -17.52 -9.33 10.21
N PRO A 77 -18.57 -8.49 10.35
CA PRO A 77 -18.38 -7.14 10.88
C PRO A 77 -17.97 -7.13 12.35
N LEU A 78 -18.45 -8.08 13.17
CA LEU A 78 -17.99 -8.20 14.55
C LEU A 78 -16.50 -8.55 14.61
N ALA A 79 -16.05 -9.52 13.79
CA ALA A 79 -14.64 -9.87 13.68
C ALA A 79 -13.80 -8.68 13.22
N PHE A 80 -14.31 -7.85 12.31
CA PHE A 80 -13.67 -6.59 11.92
C PHE A 80 -13.50 -5.66 13.13
N VAL A 81 -14.57 -5.38 13.86
CA VAL A 81 -14.55 -4.47 15.03
C VAL A 81 -13.59 -4.97 16.09
N VAL A 82 -13.65 -6.27 16.43
CA VAL A 82 -12.76 -6.89 17.42
C VAL A 82 -11.30 -6.81 16.98
N THR A 83 -11.01 -7.13 15.71
CA THR A 83 -9.63 -7.08 15.19
C THR A 83 -9.08 -5.65 15.25
N VAL A 84 -9.88 -4.66 14.89
CA VAL A 84 -9.48 -3.24 14.97
C VAL A 84 -9.26 -2.80 16.41
N ALA A 85 -10.17 -3.15 17.32
CA ALA A 85 -10.05 -2.81 18.74
C ALA A 85 -8.77 -3.43 19.35
N VAL A 86 -8.51 -4.70 19.07
CA VAL A 86 -7.29 -5.40 19.51
C VAL A 86 -6.04 -4.74 18.92
N ALA A 87 -6.05 -4.39 17.62
CA ALA A 87 -4.92 -3.72 16.99
C ALA A 87 -4.62 -2.36 17.63
N ILE A 88 -5.66 -1.58 17.98
CA ILE A 88 -5.52 -0.29 18.66
C ILE A 88 -4.92 -0.49 20.05
N VAL A 89 -5.41 -1.47 20.83
CA VAL A 89 -4.88 -1.77 22.17
C VAL A 89 -3.39 -2.15 22.12
N ILE A 90 -2.99 -2.96 21.14
CA ILE A 90 -1.61 -3.46 21.02
C ILE A 90 -0.66 -2.40 20.45
N LYS A 91 -1.09 -1.65 19.43
CA LYS A 91 -0.21 -0.75 18.66
C LYS A 91 -0.38 0.73 18.99
N GLY A 92 -1.35 1.09 19.83
CA GLY A 92 -1.67 2.47 20.18
C GLY A 92 -2.20 3.32 19.02
N ARG A 93 -2.47 2.72 17.86
CA ARG A 93 -2.96 3.40 16.65
C ARG A 93 -3.77 2.47 15.78
N GLU A 94 -4.60 3.05 14.91
CA GLU A 94 -5.28 2.30 13.86
C GLU A 94 -4.26 1.74 12.86
N TRP A 95 -4.07 0.42 12.89
CA TRP A 95 -3.23 -0.32 11.95
C TRP A 95 -4.09 -1.34 11.21
N LEU A 96 -4.75 -0.87 10.14
CA LEU A 96 -5.65 -1.69 9.34
C LEU A 96 -4.92 -2.35 8.17
N VAL A 97 -4.53 -3.61 8.33
CA VAL A 97 -4.08 -4.45 7.22
C VAL A 97 -5.22 -5.35 6.79
N PHE A 98 -5.67 -5.19 5.54
CA PHE A 98 -6.78 -5.95 4.96
C PHE A 98 -6.73 -7.46 5.26
N TYR A 99 -5.56 -8.08 5.13
CA TYR A 99 -5.41 -9.52 5.37
C TYR A 99 -5.67 -9.94 6.82
N GLN A 100 -5.33 -9.11 7.80
CA GLN A 100 -5.56 -9.44 9.22
C GLN A 100 -7.07 -9.56 9.48
N VAL A 101 -7.84 -8.60 8.98
CA VAL A 101 -9.30 -8.61 9.10
C VAL A 101 -9.92 -9.73 8.26
N LEU A 102 -9.41 -9.98 7.05
CA LEU A 102 -9.87 -11.09 6.21
C LEU A 102 -9.70 -12.44 6.92
N PHE A 103 -8.50 -12.74 7.44
CA PHE A 103 -8.23 -13.99 8.13
C PHE A 103 -9.08 -14.13 9.40
N ALA A 104 -9.21 -13.06 10.19
CA ALA A 104 -10.04 -13.06 11.38
C ALA A 104 -11.52 -13.32 11.05
N ALA A 105 -12.07 -12.66 10.03
CA ALA A 105 -13.45 -12.85 9.61
C ALA A 105 -13.71 -14.27 9.10
N LEU A 106 -12.84 -14.81 8.23
CA LEU A 106 -12.99 -16.16 7.71
C LEU A 106 -12.84 -17.22 8.80
N ALA A 107 -11.87 -17.07 9.71
CA ALA A 107 -11.70 -17.98 10.84
C ALA A 107 -12.89 -17.94 11.80
N ALA A 108 -13.42 -16.74 12.11
CA ALA A 108 -14.58 -16.59 12.97
C ALA A 108 -15.84 -17.21 12.35
N VAL A 109 -16.07 -17.00 11.05
CA VAL A 109 -17.18 -17.64 10.32
C VAL A 109 -17.01 -19.15 10.29
N ALA A 110 -15.80 -19.66 10.04
CA ALA A 110 -15.53 -21.09 10.05
C ALA A 110 -15.79 -21.71 11.43
N GLY A 111 -15.30 -21.08 12.50
CA GLY A 111 -15.54 -21.52 13.88
C GLY A 111 -17.02 -21.50 14.26
N ALA A 112 -17.73 -20.43 13.92
CA ALA A 112 -19.18 -20.33 14.17
C ALA A 112 -19.94 -21.42 13.41
N ALA A 113 -19.63 -21.64 12.12
CA ALA A 113 -20.28 -22.65 11.31
C ALA A 113 -20.07 -24.06 11.86
N VAL A 114 -18.85 -24.38 12.31
CA VAL A 114 -18.53 -25.68 12.94
C VAL A 114 -19.29 -25.84 14.26
N ALA A 115 -19.31 -24.80 15.09
CA ALA A 115 -19.99 -24.84 16.39
C ALA A 115 -21.51 -25.01 16.28
N THR A 116 -22.12 -24.54 15.19
CA THR A 116 -23.58 -24.63 14.96
C THR A 116 -23.99 -25.73 13.99
N GLY A 117 -23.04 -26.53 13.47
CA GLY A 117 -23.33 -27.56 12.45
C GLY A 117 -23.86 -26.99 11.13
N SER A 118 -23.54 -25.74 10.82
CA SER A 118 -24.02 -25.03 9.63
C SER A 118 -23.19 -25.33 8.38
N ALA A 119 -23.70 -24.97 7.20
CA ALA A 119 -23.04 -25.22 5.92
C ALA A 119 -21.78 -24.34 5.73
N LEU A 120 -20.65 -24.79 6.28
CA LEU A 120 -19.35 -24.09 6.26
C LEU A 120 -18.99 -23.55 4.87
N GLY A 121 -19.05 -24.40 3.83
CA GLY A 121 -18.71 -24.00 2.47
C GLY A 121 -19.56 -22.83 1.96
N ARG A 122 -20.88 -22.84 2.22
CA ARG A 122 -21.79 -21.76 1.82
C ARG A 122 -21.53 -20.47 2.59
N LEU A 123 -21.22 -20.57 3.88
CA LEU A 123 -20.90 -19.40 4.70
C LEU A 123 -19.57 -18.76 4.31
N LEU A 124 -18.56 -19.56 3.96
CA LEU A 124 -17.30 -19.07 3.42
C LEU A 124 -17.50 -18.43 2.04
N ASP A 125 -18.30 -19.02 1.15
CA ASP A 125 -18.65 -18.45 -0.15
C ASP A 125 -19.31 -17.07 0.02
N LEU A 126 -20.35 -17.00 0.86
CA LEU A 126 -21.10 -15.78 1.16
C LEU A 126 -20.18 -14.68 1.68
N THR A 127 -19.37 -15.00 2.69
CA THR A 127 -18.46 -14.05 3.34
C THR A 127 -17.41 -13.54 2.36
N THR A 128 -16.81 -14.44 1.58
CA THR A 128 -15.73 -14.09 0.65
C THR A 128 -16.24 -13.24 -0.51
N LEU A 129 -17.42 -13.56 -1.06
CA LEU A 129 -18.07 -12.77 -2.11
C LEU A 129 -18.47 -11.38 -1.61
N ALA A 130 -19.00 -11.27 -0.38
CA ALA A 130 -19.33 -9.99 0.24
C ALA A 130 -18.08 -9.12 0.46
N ILE A 131 -17.00 -9.70 1.00
CA ILE A 131 -15.72 -8.99 1.16
C ILE A 131 -15.17 -8.55 -0.20
N GLY A 132 -15.27 -9.40 -1.22
CA GLY A 132 -14.83 -9.06 -2.56
C GLY A 132 -15.60 -7.90 -3.17
N ALA A 133 -16.93 -7.93 -3.08
CA ALA A 133 -17.77 -6.83 -3.54
C ALA A 133 -17.47 -5.52 -2.81
N PHE A 134 -17.27 -5.56 -1.49
CA PHE A 134 -16.82 -4.41 -0.71
C PHE A 134 -15.49 -3.86 -1.22
N LEU A 135 -14.53 -4.74 -1.51
CA LEU A 135 -13.18 -4.36 -1.88
C LEU A 135 -13.11 -3.62 -3.22
N VAL A 136 -14.00 -3.94 -4.17
CA VAL A 136 -14.11 -3.21 -5.44
C VAL A 136 -14.25 -1.71 -5.19
N LEU A 137 -15.23 -1.29 -4.38
CA LEU A 137 -15.45 0.12 -4.05
C LEU A 137 -14.43 0.65 -3.05
N GLY A 138 -13.97 -0.18 -2.10
CA GLY A 138 -12.91 0.20 -1.15
C GLY A 138 -11.61 0.62 -1.86
N ARG A 139 -11.23 -0.05 -2.95
CA ARG A 139 -10.04 0.31 -3.75
C ARG A 139 -10.23 1.56 -4.59
N LEU A 140 -11.45 1.83 -5.06
CA LEU A 140 -11.77 3.14 -5.65
C LEU A 140 -11.68 4.26 -4.59
N GLY A 141 -12.10 3.98 -3.36
CA GLY A 141 -11.85 4.87 -2.22
C GLY A 141 -10.35 5.15 -2.02
N CYS A 142 -9.52 4.10 -1.99
CA CYS A 142 -8.06 4.25 -1.90
C CYS A 142 -7.47 5.10 -3.04
N PHE A 143 -7.99 4.94 -4.25
CA PHE A 143 -7.60 5.71 -5.41
C PHE A 143 -7.83 7.21 -5.21
N HIS A 144 -9.02 7.61 -4.75
CA HIS A 144 -9.35 9.03 -4.53
C HIS A 144 -8.52 9.72 -3.46
N VAL A 145 -7.92 8.95 -2.54
CA VAL A 145 -7.14 9.51 -1.43
C VAL A 145 -5.64 9.34 -1.61
N ALA A 146 -5.21 8.79 -2.75
CA ALA A 146 -3.82 8.46 -3.05
C ALA A 146 -3.17 7.49 -2.05
N CYS A 147 -3.94 6.77 -1.22
CA CYS A 147 -3.35 5.73 -0.36
C CYS A 147 -3.11 4.48 -1.19
N CYS A 148 -2.18 3.62 -0.74
CA CYS A 148 -1.90 2.36 -1.42
C CYS A 148 -1.44 2.53 -2.90
N HIS A 149 -0.84 3.67 -3.23
CA HIS A 149 -0.51 4.04 -4.61
C HIS A 149 0.59 3.16 -5.24
N GLY A 150 0.62 3.15 -6.57
CA GLY A 150 1.65 2.46 -7.35
C GLY A 150 2.96 3.23 -7.37
N ARG A 151 3.99 2.68 -8.01
CA ARG A 151 5.31 3.31 -8.22
C ARG A 151 5.34 4.26 -9.45
N PRO A 152 6.26 5.24 -9.56
CA PRO A 152 6.34 6.07 -10.75
C PRO A 152 6.95 5.18 -11.83
N LEU A 153 6.25 5.01 -12.96
CA LEU A 153 6.83 4.20 -14.01
C LEU A 153 7.82 5.02 -14.83
N ARG A 154 9.06 4.54 -14.95
CA ARG A 154 9.97 5.05 -15.98
C ARG A 154 9.39 4.61 -17.32
N ALA A 155 9.08 5.59 -18.17
CA ALA A 155 8.99 5.31 -19.58
C ALA A 155 10.38 4.87 -20.03
N ALA A 156 10.61 3.56 -20.20
CA ALA A 156 11.84 3.02 -20.79
C ALA A 156 12.16 3.65 -22.18
N SER A 157 11.22 4.39 -22.76
CA SER A 157 11.28 5.04 -24.06
C SER A 157 11.04 6.58 -24.02
N GLY A 158 11.13 7.23 -22.86
CA GLY A 158 10.89 8.69 -22.74
C GLY A 158 9.43 9.13 -22.96
N ARG A 159 8.52 8.23 -23.36
CA ARG A 159 7.09 8.49 -23.51
C ARG A 159 6.33 8.34 -22.19
N ARG A 160 5.81 9.45 -21.65
CA ARG A 160 4.90 9.44 -20.48
C ARG A 160 3.88 8.30 -20.64
N TRP A 161 3.76 7.46 -19.61
CA TRP A 161 2.73 6.44 -19.57
C TRP A 161 1.37 7.12 -19.68
N ARG A 162 0.68 6.93 -20.81
CA ARG A 162 -0.62 7.56 -21.08
C ARG A 162 -1.70 7.17 -20.06
N LEU A 163 -1.51 6.04 -19.37
CA LEU A 163 -2.41 5.50 -18.35
C LEU A 163 -1.93 5.77 -16.91
N GLY A 164 -0.88 6.58 -16.72
CA GLY A 164 -0.38 6.92 -15.40
C GLY A 164 -1.29 7.92 -14.68
N VAL A 165 -1.47 7.73 -13.37
CA VAL A 165 -2.27 8.63 -12.52
C VAL A 165 -1.33 9.51 -11.71
N ALA A 166 -1.59 10.82 -11.70
CA ALA A 166 -0.82 11.78 -10.93
C ALA A 166 -1.66 12.40 -9.82
N TYR A 167 -1.06 12.57 -8.65
CA TYR A 167 -1.69 13.19 -7.48
C TYR A 167 -1.14 14.61 -7.25
N GLY A 168 -2.04 15.54 -6.93
CA GLY A 168 -1.72 16.96 -6.73
C GLY A 168 -1.50 17.40 -5.27
N PRO A 169 -1.31 18.72 -5.03
CA PRO A 169 -1.02 19.29 -3.72
C PRO A 169 -2.02 18.91 -2.61
N ALA A 170 -3.31 18.79 -2.94
CA ALA A 170 -4.34 18.41 -1.97
C ALA A 170 -4.11 17.02 -1.36
N HIS A 171 -3.55 16.08 -2.13
CA HIS A 171 -3.20 14.75 -1.63
C HIS A 171 -1.96 14.81 -0.75
N VAL A 172 -0.99 15.66 -1.09
CA VAL A 172 0.22 15.88 -0.28
C VAL A 172 -0.15 16.42 1.09
N ALA A 173 -1.06 17.39 1.13
CA ALA A 173 -1.61 17.93 2.38
C ALA A 173 -2.31 16.87 3.24
N ALA A 174 -2.81 15.79 2.63
CA ALA A 174 -3.44 14.67 3.31
C ALA A 174 -2.48 13.52 3.68
N GLY A 175 -1.17 13.66 3.41
CA GLY A 175 -0.15 12.65 3.77
C GLY A 175 0.46 11.86 2.61
N PHE A 176 0.08 12.15 1.35
CA PHE A 176 0.76 11.58 0.19
C PHE A 176 2.20 12.10 0.08
N TRP A 177 3.14 11.23 -0.29
CA TRP A 177 4.57 11.55 -0.30
C TRP A 177 4.90 12.68 -1.30
N PRO A 178 5.38 13.87 -0.86
CA PRO A 178 5.63 15.02 -1.73
C PRO A 178 6.52 14.73 -2.95
N ARG A 179 7.51 13.83 -2.81
CA ARG A 179 8.46 13.43 -3.87
C ARG A 179 7.76 12.85 -5.12
N TRP A 180 6.51 12.44 -4.97
CA TRP A 180 5.70 11.78 -5.99
C TRP A 180 4.64 12.69 -6.61
N GLN A 181 4.50 13.91 -6.09
CA GLN A 181 3.53 14.88 -6.58
C GLN A 181 3.72 15.13 -8.08
N GLY A 182 2.61 15.11 -8.83
CA GLY A 182 2.60 15.37 -10.27
C GLY A 182 3.28 14.31 -11.13
N ARG A 183 3.80 13.23 -10.56
CA ARG A 183 4.44 12.13 -11.31
C ARG A 183 3.39 11.12 -11.76
N PRO A 184 3.48 10.57 -12.99
CA PRO A 184 2.59 9.50 -13.44
C PRO A 184 2.92 8.20 -12.71
N LEU A 185 1.98 7.71 -11.91
CA LEU A 185 2.10 6.47 -11.13
C LEU A 185 1.29 5.35 -11.76
N VAL A 186 1.71 4.11 -11.51
CA VAL A 186 0.90 2.93 -11.87
C VAL A 186 -0.44 3.01 -11.14
N PRO A 187 -1.59 2.88 -11.82
CA PRO A 187 -2.91 2.94 -11.21
C PRO A 187 -3.26 1.63 -10.47
N VAL A 188 -2.39 1.17 -9.57
CA VAL A 188 -2.52 -0.14 -8.90
C VAL A 188 -3.86 -0.29 -8.17
N GLN A 189 -4.43 0.80 -7.65
CA GLN A 189 -5.72 0.73 -6.95
C GLN A 189 -6.88 0.43 -7.91
N LEU A 190 -6.86 1.02 -9.11
CA LEU A 190 -7.86 0.74 -10.14
C LEU A 190 -7.71 -0.69 -10.67
N VAL A 191 -6.48 -1.14 -10.89
CA VAL A 191 -6.22 -2.53 -11.30
C VAL A 191 -6.65 -3.51 -10.21
N GLU A 192 -6.41 -3.20 -8.92
CA GLU A 192 -6.85 -4.02 -7.80
C GLU A 192 -8.38 -4.08 -7.67
N SER A 193 -9.06 -2.95 -7.90
CA SER A 193 -10.53 -2.88 -7.95
C SER A 193 -11.09 -3.74 -9.08
N ALA A 194 -10.55 -3.60 -10.30
CA ALA A 194 -10.97 -4.39 -11.45
C ALA A 194 -10.68 -5.89 -11.28
N ALA A 195 -9.51 -6.24 -10.73
CA ALA A 195 -9.17 -7.63 -10.42
C ALA A 195 -10.13 -8.22 -9.38
N SER A 196 -10.45 -7.47 -8.32
CA SER A 196 -11.43 -7.92 -7.32
C SER A 196 -12.80 -8.15 -7.94
N ALA A 197 -13.29 -7.25 -8.81
CA ALA A 197 -14.55 -7.42 -9.53
C ALA A 197 -14.55 -8.65 -10.45
N LEU A 198 -13.46 -8.87 -11.19
CA LEU A 198 -13.26 -10.06 -12.02
C LEU A 198 -13.36 -11.34 -11.19
N TRP A 199 -12.69 -11.39 -10.05
CA TRP A 199 -12.71 -12.57 -9.17
C TRP A 199 -14.04 -12.77 -8.47
N VAL A 200 -14.80 -11.72 -8.15
CA VAL A 200 -16.20 -11.85 -7.70
C VAL A 200 -17.05 -12.51 -8.80
N GLY A 201 -16.96 -12.02 -10.04
CA GLY A 201 -17.69 -12.62 -11.17
C GLY A 201 -17.33 -14.08 -11.42
N GLY A 202 -16.04 -14.41 -11.41
CA GLY A 202 -15.57 -15.79 -11.55
C GLY A 202 -16.01 -16.70 -10.39
N ALA A 203 -16.01 -16.17 -9.16
CA ALA A 203 -16.48 -16.91 -7.98
C ALA A 203 -18.00 -17.15 -8.01
N LEU A 204 -18.79 -16.17 -8.47
CA LEU A 204 -20.23 -16.34 -8.70
C LEU A 204 -20.51 -17.42 -9.75
N ALA A 205 -19.76 -17.46 -10.84
CA ALA A 205 -19.90 -18.52 -11.85
C ALA A 205 -19.56 -19.92 -11.29
N GLY A 206 -18.66 -20.00 -10.31
CA GLY A 206 -18.29 -21.23 -9.63
C GLY A 206 -19.15 -21.59 -8.42
N SER A 207 -20.15 -20.79 -8.05
CA SER A 207 -20.83 -20.89 -6.75
C SER A 207 -21.88 -21.99 -6.65
N ALA A 208 -22.05 -22.81 -7.68
CA ALA A 208 -22.96 -23.96 -7.62
C ALA A 208 -22.51 -24.96 -6.54
N VAL A 209 -21.20 -25.17 -6.42
CA VAL A 209 -20.59 -26.09 -5.45
C VAL A 209 -20.20 -25.32 -4.18
N PRO A 210 -20.71 -25.70 -2.98
CA PRO A 210 -20.35 -25.04 -1.73
C PRO A 210 -18.83 -25.00 -1.49
N GLY A 211 -18.30 -23.83 -1.11
CA GLY A 211 -16.88 -23.59 -0.83
C GLY A 211 -16.03 -23.26 -2.06
N ARG A 212 -16.53 -23.52 -3.28
CA ARG A 212 -15.79 -23.29 -4.52
C ARG A 212 -15.65 -21.81 -4.84
N ALA A 213 -16.67 -21.00 -4.54
CA ALA A 213 -16.63 -19.56 -4.80
C ALA A 213 -15.57 -18.88 -3.91
N ALA A 214 -15.52 -19.26 -2.63
CA ALA A 214 -14.50 -18.83 -1.69
C ALA A 214 -13.09 -19.18 -2.17
N ALA A 215 -12.89 -20.43 -2.61
CA ALA A 215 -11.60 -20.88 -3.11
C ALA A 215 -11.17 -20.11 -4.38
N ILE A 216 -12.08 -19.93 -5.35
CA ILE A 216 -11.81 -19.16 -6.58
C ILE A 216 -11.42 -17.72 -6.24
N TYR A 217 -12.23 -17.02 -5.44
CA TYR A 217 -11.97 -15.63 -5.10
C TYR A 217 -10.67 -15.49 -4.31
N ALA A 218 -10.48 -16.31 -3.26
CA ALA A 218 -9.32 -16.21 -2.37
C ALA A 218 -8.01 -16.47 -3.13
N THR A 219 -7.97 -17.50 -3.99
CA THR A 219 -6.80 -17.79 -4.82
C THR A 219 -6.55 -16.68 -5.84
N GLY A 220 -7.57 -16.28 -6.60
CA GLY A 220 -7.44 -15.27 -7.63
C GLY A 220 -6.99 -13.92 -7.06
N TYR A 221 -7.64 -13.48 -5.99
CA TYR A 221 -7.28 -12.25 -5.30
C TYR A 221 -5.88 -12.33 -4.70
N ALA A 222 -5.48 -13.43 -4.07
CA ALA A 222 -4.12 -13.58 -3.51
C ALA A 222 -3.04 -13.48 -4.60
N VAL A 223 -3.24 -14.10 -5.77
CA VAL A 223 -2.31 -13.99 -6.91
C VAL A 223 -2.25 -12.55 -7.43
N SER A 224 -3.40 -11.92 -7.67
CA SER A 224 -3.45 -10.52 -8.11
C SER A 224 -2.78 -9.59 -7.11
N ARG A 225 -3.05 -9.79 -5.82
CA ARG A 225 -2.49 -9.00 -4.72
C ARG A 225 -0.98 -9.17 -4.60
N PHE A 226 -0.48 -10.39 -4.70
CA PHE A 226 0.95 -10.69 -4.70
C PHE A 226 1.68 -9.99 -5.84
N GLY A 227 1.13 -10.06 -7.05
CA GLY A 227 1.71 -9.44 -8.26
C GLY A 227 1.67 -7.91 -8.20
N LEU A 228 0.52 -7.32 -7.83
CA LEU A 228 0.34 -5.87 -7.73
C LEU A 228 1.31 -5.21 -6.76
N GLU A 229 1.71 -5.94 -5.72
CA GLU A 229 2.68 -5.45 -4.76
C GLU A 229 4.04 -5.10 -5.38
N LEU A 230 4.42 -5.79 -6.45
CA LEU A 230 5.64 -5.46 -7.18
C LEU A 230 5.59 -4.03 -7.72
N TRP A 231 4.41 -3.53 -8.10
CA TRP A 231 4.22 -2.18 -8.60
C TRP A 231 3.80 -1.17 -7.53
N ARG A 232 3.71 -1.55 -6.25
CA ARG A 232 3.36 -0.59 -5.19
C ARG A 232 4.50 0.35 -4.84
N GLY A 233 4.11 1.57 -4.47
CA GLY A 233 4.99 2.69 -4.17
C GLY A 233 4.88 3.26 -2.75
N ASP A 234 4.03 2.64 -1.92
CA ASP A 234 3.73 3.10 -0.57
C ASP A 234 4.91 2.80 0.40
N PRO A 235 5.57 3.82 0.96
CA PRO A 235 6.77 3.65 1.80
C PRO A 235 6.48 3.17 3.22
N VAL A 236 5.22 3.23 3.68
CA VAL A 236 4.83 2.82 5.05
C VAL A 236 4.77 1.30 5.21
N ARG A 237 4.76 0.62 4.08
CA ARG A 237 4.50 -0.80 3.96
C ARG A 237 5.68 -1.62 4.50
N PRO A 238 5.46 -2.53 5.47
CA PRO A 238 6.55 -3.36 5.99
C PRO A 238 7.04 -4.38 4.96
N TYR A 239 8.36 -4.57 4.94
CA TYR A 239 9.03 -5.61 4.14
C TYR A 239 9.85 -6.53 5.04
N TRP A 240 9.84 -7.82 4.72
CA TRP A 240 10.68 -8.83 5.36
C TRP A 240 11.29 -9.72 4.27
N ARG A 241 12.62 -9.86 4.30
CA ARG A 241 13.41 -10.60 3.29
C ARG A 241 13.13 -10.18 1.83
N GLY A 242 12.86 -8.88 1.61
CA GLY A 242 12.61 -8.32 0.28
C GLY A 242 11.21 -8.56 -0.30
N LEU A 243 10.31 -9.18 0.48
CA LEU A 243 8.89 -9.30 0.18
C LEU A 243 8.07 -8.47 1.17
N SER A 244 6.93 -7.95 0.73
CA SER A 244 6.06 -7.18 1.62
C SER A 244 5.25 -8.07 2.56
N GLU A 245 4.70 -7.47 3.62
CA GLU A 245 3.69 -8.13 4.47
C GLU A 245 2.53 -8.72 3.66
N ALA A 246 2.02 -8.00 2.63
CA ALA A 246 0.91 -8.51 1.83
C ALA A 246 1.32 -9.67 0.92
N GLN A 247 2.56 -9.74 0.45
CA GLN A 247 3.04 -10.88 -0.32
C GLN A 247 3.12 -12.14 0.56
N TRP A 248 3.65 -12.01 1.77
CA TRP A 248 3.65 -13.10 2.75
C TRP A 248 2.23 -13.55 3.12
N ALA A 249 1.33 -12.60 3.39
CA ALA A 249 -0.06 -12.90 3.68
C ALA A 249 -0.78 -13.55 2.48
N SER A 250 -0.45 -13.16 1.24
CA SER A 250 -0.99 -13.79 0.03
C SER A 250 -0.53 -15.26 -0.08
N LEU A 251 0.75 -15.55 0.19
CA LEU A 251 1.26 -16.92 0.20
C LEU A 251 0.60 -17.76 1.29
N LEU A 252 0.44 -17.21 2.49
CA LEU A 252 -0.25 -17.89 3.58
C LEU A 252 -1.71 -18.22 3.20
N LEU A 253 -2.42 -17.28 2.58
CA LEU A 253 -3.78 -17.51 2.09
C LEU A 253 -3.81 -18.60 1.01
N LEU A 254 -2.84 -18.61 0.08
CA LEU A 254 -2.74 -19.63 -0.95
C LEU A 254 -2.49 -21.02 -0.35
N VAL A 255 -1.64 -21.13 0.67
CA VAL A 255 -1.44 -22.40 1.41
C VAL A 255 -2.75 -22.83 2.07
N ALA A 256 -3.42 -21.93 2.81
CA ALA A 256 -4.67 -22.26 3.50
C ALA A 256 -5.76 -22.73 2.52
N VAL A 257 -5.92 -22.05 1.39
CA VAL A 257 -6.89 -22.42 0.36
C VAL A 257 -6.51 -23.73 -0.33
N ALA A 258 -5.22 -23.97 -0.63
CA ALA A 258 -4.78 -25.23 -1.22
C ALA A 258 -5.01 -26.44 -0.30
N LEU A 259 -4.86 -26.25 1.02
CA LEU A 259 -5.17 -27.28 2.01
C LEU A 259 -6.68 -27.52 2.15
N ALA A 260 -7.47 -26.46 2.17
CA ALA A 260 -8.93 -26.56 2.30
C ALA A 260 -9.63 -27.03 1.01
N TRP A 261 -9.05 -26.72 -0.15
CA TRP A 261 -9.58 -27.04 -1.48
C TRP A 261 -8.44 -27.42 -2.45
N PRO A 262 -7.98 -28.68 -2.42
CA PRO A 262 -6.81 -29.14 -3.19
C PRO A 262 -7.16 -29.41 -4.66
N ALA A 263 -7.50 -28.36 -5.40
CA ALA A 263 -7.68 -28.42 -6.85
C ALA A 263 -6.38 -28.09 -7.59
N TRP A 264 -6.22 -28.57 -8.83
CA TRP A 264 -5.01 -28.32 -9.62
C TRP A 264 -4.68 -26.83 -9.75
N TRP A 265 -5.69 -25.96 -9.86
CA TRP A 265 -5.48 -24.50 -9.99
C TRP A 265 -5.08 -23.82 -8.68
N THR A 266 -5.50 -24.32 -7.50
CA THR A 266 -5.02 -23.80 -6.21
C THR A 266 -3.56 -24.17 -5.99
N LEU A 267 -3.19 -25.40 -6.34
CA LEU A 267 -1.82 -25.90 -6.28
C LEU A 267 -0.90 -25.16 -7.27
N VAL A 268 -1.31 -24.98 -8.52
CA VAL A 268 -0.54 -24.22 -9.53
C VAL A 268 -0.34 -22.77 -9.07
N ALA A 269 -1.37 -22.11 -8.55
CA ALA A 269 -1.26 -20.74 -8.04
C ALA A 269 -0.28 -20.64 -6.86
N LEU A 270 -0.33 -21.59 -5.92
CA LEU A 270 0.60 -21.66 -4.79
C LEU A 270 2.03 -21.88 -5.26
N LEU A 271 2.27 -22.88 -6.12
CA LEU A 271 3.61 -23.22 -6.60
C LEU A 271 4.22 -22.09 -7.44
N ALA A 272 3.45 -21.48 -8.34
CA ALA A 272 3.91 -20.36 -9.15
C ALA A 272 4.25 -19.13 -8.30
N SER A 273 3.37 -18.78 -7.35
CA SER A 273 3.61 -17.66 -6.44
C SER A 273 4.77 -17.93 -5.50
N GLY A 274 4.94 -19.17 -5.03
CA GLY A 274 6.05 -19.62 -4.20
C GLY A 274 7.39 -19.59 -4.93
N ALA A 275 7.43 -20.05 -6.19
CA ALA A 275 8.62 -19.97 -7.03
C ALA A 275 9.03 -18.51 -7.30
N LEU A 276 8.06 -17.65 -7.61
CA LEU A 276 8.30 -16.22 -7.77
C LEU A 276 8.79 -15.58 -6.47
N ALA A 277 8.16 -15.88 -5.33
CA ALA A 277 8.58 -15.42 -4.02
C ALA A 277 10.04 -15.80 -3.71
N LEU A 278 10.41 -17.05 -3.98
CA LEU A 278 11.78 -17.53 -3.80
C LEU A 278 12.78 -16.78 -4.69
N ALA A 279 12.45 -16.55 -5.97
CA ALA A 279 13.28 -15.76 -6.87
C ALA A 279 13.44 -14.31 -6.36
N LEU A 280 12.35 -13.70 -5.88
CA LEU A 280 12.35 -12.35 -5.34
C LEU A 280 13.15 -12.21 -4.03
N VAL A 281 13.11 -13.24 -3.16
CA VAL A 281 13.91 -13.32 -1.93
C VAL A 281 15.40 -13.47 -2.28
N ARG A 282 15.74 -14.31 -3.25
CA ARG A 282 17.14 -14.43 -3.74
C ARG A 282 17.66 -13.12 -4.34
N ALA A 283 16.79 -12.36 -5.00
CA ALA A 283 17.11 -11.03 -5.53
C ALA A 283 17.04 -9.91 -4.46
N ALA A 284 16.64 -10.19 -3.22
CA ALA A 284 16.42 -9.19 -2.18
C ALA A 284 17.64 -8.31 -1.89
N PRO A 285 18.89 -8.82 -1.78
CA PRO A 285 20.06 -7.98 -1.49
C PRO A 285 20.27 -6.83 -2.49
N ARG A 286 19.84 -7.00 -3.74
CA ARG A 286 19.88 -5.94 -4.78
C ARG A 286 18.60 -5.12 -4.80
N ARG A 287 17.43 -5.76 -4.64
CA ARG A 287 16.13 -5.10 -4.75
C ARG A 287 15.83 -4.19 -3.56
N SER A 288 16.34 -4.50 -2.37
CA SER A 288 16.09 -3.71 -1.15
C SER A 288 16.43 -2.23 -1.30
N PHE A 289 17.48 -1.90 -2.06
CA PHE A 289 17.86 -0.51 -2.33
C PHE A 289 16.75 0.28 -3.03
N THR A 290 15.95 -0.34 -3.89
CA THR A 290 14.93 0.37 -4.68
C THR A 290 13.51 0.18 -4.13
N LEU A 291 13.37 -0.44 -2.97
CA LEU A 291 12.08 -0.55 -2.30
C LEU A 291 11.62 0.82 -1.76
N PRO A 292 10.30 1.09 -1.74
CA PRO A 292 9.75 2.37 -1.30
C PRO A 292 10.23 2.87 0.07
N PRO A 293 10.37 2.03 1.13
CA PRO A 293 10.86 2.50 2.42
C PRO A 293 12.29 3.06 2.37
N HIS A 294 13.20 2.41 1.64
CA HIS A 294 14.57 2.89 1.51
C HIS A 294 14.65 4.16 0.65
N LEU A 295 13.83 4.26 -0.40
CA LEU A 295 13.72 5.50 -1.16
C LEU A 295 13.21 6.66 -0.29
N ARG A 296 12.28 6.39 0.64
CA ARG A 296 11.75 7.37 1.59
C ARG A 296 12.83 7.82 2.57
N GLU A 297 13.58 6.87 3.11
CA GLU A 297 14.72 7.13 3.98
C GLU A 297 15.78 8.01 3.30
N LEU A 298 16.23 7.66 2.09
CA LEU A 298 17.19 8.47 1.34
C LEU A 298 16.69 9.89 1.07
N ASP A 299 15.40 10.04 0.76
CA ASP A 299 14.77 11.35 0.59
C ASP A 299 14.71 12.16 1.90
N ASP A 300 14.52 11.49 3.05
CA ASP A 300 14.61 12.13 4.37
C ASP A 300 16.04 12.57 4.70
N LEU A 301 17.03 11.71 4.46
CA LEU A 301 18.44 12.06 4.63
C LEU A 301 18.85 13.23 3.72
N ALA A 302 18.40 13.24 2.47
CA ALA A 302 18.63 14.34 1.54
C ALA A 302 18.07 15.67 2.08
N ARG A 303 16.85 15.65 2.66
CA ARG A 303 16.25 16.85 3.26
C ARG A 303 17.00 17.34 4.50
N GLN A 304 17.49 16.43 5.33
CA GLN A 304 18.31 16.78 6.49
C GLN A 304 19.63 17.42 6.07
N LEU A 305 20.32 16.84 5.09
CA LEU A 305 21.57 17.39 4.54
C LEU A 305 21.39 18.79 3.97
N LEU A 306 20.25 19.08 3.32
CA LEU A 306 19.95 20.42 2.79
C LEU A 306 19.58 21.44 3.88
N ALA A 307 19.18 20.99 5.06
CA ALA A 307 18.82 21.87 6.17
C ALA A 307 20.02 22.26 7.04
N GLU A 308 21.12 21.51 6.95
CA GLU A 308 22.33 21.76 7.73
C GLU A 308 23.30 22.71 6.99
N PRO A 309 23.91 23.69 7.69
CA PRO A 309 24.81 24.66 7.07
C PRO A 309 26.20 24.11 6.76
N ALA A 310 26.59 22.96 7.34
CA ALA A 310 27.91 22.36 7.15
C ALA A 310 27.83 21.14 6.22
N PRO A 311 28.83 20.93 5.35
CA PRO A 311 28.92 19.73 4.53
C PRO A 311 29.02 18.50 5.43
N GLY A 312 28.20 17.49 5.14
CA GLY A 312 28.10 16.29 5.94
C GLY A 312 27.75 15.06 5.11
N ARG A 313 28.01 13.89 5.71
CA ARG A 313 27.58 12.59 5.19
C ARG A 313 26.54 12.01 6.14
N ARG A 314 25.56 11.30 5.57
CA ARG A 314 24.57 10.50 6.30
C ARG A 314 24.47 9.12 5.68
N ASP A 315 24.35 8.10 6.50
CA ASP A 315 24.25 6.72 6.03
C ASP A 315 22.84 6.17 6.31
N SER A 316 22.25 5.56 5.29
CA SER A 316 21.00 4.77 5.41
C SER A 316 21.21 3.47 6.18
N GLN A 317 20.12 2.86 6.62
CA GLN A 317 20.10 1.53 7.24
C GLN A 317 20.66 0.42 6.34
N LEU A 318 20.61 0.60 5.01
CA LEU A 318 21.19 -0.35 4.05
C LEU A 318 22.67 -0.05 3.73
N GLY A 319 23.30 0.88 4.45
CA GLY A 319 24.71 1.21 4.27
C GLY A 319 25.00 2.00 3.00
N VAL A 320 24.01 2.71 2.45
CA VAL A 320 24.22 3.76 1.45
C VAL A 320 24.51 5.09 2.15
N GLY A 321 25.72 5.58 1.99
CA GLY A 321 26.14 6.93 2.38
C GLY A 321 25.72 7.96 1.33
N LEU A 322 25.17 9.06 1.80
CA LEU A 322 24.71 10.20 1.02
C LEU A 322 25.42 11.47 1.51
N SER A 323 25.97 12.24 0.60
CA SER A 323 26.42 13.63 0.83
C SER A 323 26.03 14.50 -0.36
N VAL A 324 26.12 15.81 -0.20
CA VAL A 324 25.79 16.77 -1.25
C VAL A 324 26.86 17.85 -1.30
N ASP A 325 27.36 18.12 -2.51
CA ASP A 325 28.27 19.21 -2.80
C ASP A 325 27.62 20.20 -3.76
N LEU A 326 28.00 21.47 -3.66
CA LEU A 326 27.61 22.51 -4.61
C LEU A 326 28.73 22.68 -5.65
N LEU A 327 28.38 22.46 -6.91
CA LEU A 327 29.27 22.72 -8.03
C LEU A 327 29.43 24.23 -8.26
N PRO A 328 30.53 24.67 -8.90
CA PRO A 328 30.75 26.09 -9.19
C PRO A 328 29.65 26.76 -10.03
N ASP A 329 28.90 25.97 -10.80
CA ASP A 329 27.76 26.42 -11.61
C ASP A 329 26.43 26.45 -10.83
N GLY A 330 26.47 26.28 -9.51
CA GLY A 330 25.32 26.31 -8.61
C GLY A 330 24.50 25.02 -8.61
N ARG A 331 24.85 24.01 -9.41
CA ARG A 331 24.18 22.71 -9.38
C ARG A 331 24.57 21.92 -8.14
N ARG A 332 23.65 21.06 -7.70
CA ARG A 332 23.90 20.10 -6.62
C ARG A 332 24.44 18.80 -7.20
N ASP A 333 25.51 18.31 -6.61
CA ASP A 333 26.06 16.99 -6.85
C ASP A 333 25.80 16.11 -5.63
N TRP A 334 24.87 15.16 -5.78
CA TRP A 334 24.60 14.16 -4.76
C TRP A 334 25.59 13.01 -4.91
N ILE A 335 26.37 12.76 -3.86
CA ILE A 335 27.36 11.70 -3.86
C ILE A 335 26.77 10.51 -3.10
N LEU A 336 26.55 9.41 -3.81
CA LEU A 336 26.12 8.15 -3.23
C LEU A 336 27.32 7.21 -3.12
N SER A 337 27.49 6.61 -1.95
CA SER A 337 28.52 5.60 -1.74
C SER A 337 28.00 4.40 -0.96
N SER A 338 28.46 3.19 -1.26
CA SER A 338 28.18 2.02 -0.44
C SER A 338 29.27 0.97 -0.55
N HIS A 339 29.55 0.30 0.57
CA HIS A 339 30.43 -0.87 0.63
C HIS A 339 29.66 -2.20 0.56
N HIS A 340 28.32 -2.14 0.42
CA HIS A 340 27.50 -3.34 0.39
C HIS A 340 27.85 -4.20 -0.85
N PRO A 341 28.02 -5.52 -0.75
CA PRO A 341 28.46 -6.38 -1.87
C PRO A 341 27.54 -6.35 -3.09
N ALA A 342 26.27 -6.04 -2.87
CA ALA A 342 25.27 -5.93 -3.92
C ALA A 342 25.24 -4.56 -4.63
N TRP A 343 25.97 -3.55 -4.12
CA TRP A 343 26.03 -2.20 -4.69
C TRP A 343 26.61 -2.21 -6.11
N SER A 344 26.07 -1.36 -6.98
CA SER A 344 26.54 -1.22 -8.36
C SER A 344 26.11 0.13 -8.95
N LEU A 345 26.77 0.56 -10.02
CA LEU A 345 26.37 1.73 -10.80
C LEU A 345 24.91 1.62 -11.27
N GLY A 346 24.45 0.43 -11.65
CA GLY A 346 23.06 0.21 -12.06
C GLY A 346 22.04 0.46 -10.95
N ILE A 347 22.38 0.12 -9.70
CA ILE A 347 21.52 0.45 -8.54
C ILE A 347 21.53 1.95 -8.29
N ALA A 348 22.70 2.59 -8.30
CA ALA A 348 22.80 4.04 -8.14
C ALA A 348 21.99 4.79 -9.23
N GLN A 349 22.02 4.32 -10.47
CA GLN A 349 21.19 4.85 -11.57
C GLN A 349 19.68 4.67 -11.32
N GLN A 350 19.26 3.57 -10.70
CA GLN A 350 17.86 3.35 -10.33
C GLN A 350 17.42 4.26 -9.18
N LEU A 351 18.27 4.42 -8.16
CA LEU A 351 18.05 5.35 -7.05
C LEU A 351 17.96 6.79 -7.55
N ALA A 352 18.93 7.21 -8.36
CA ALA A 352 18.99 8.53 -8.97
C ALA A 352 17.72 8.80 -9.79
N ALA A 353 17.28 7.83 -10.60
CA ALA A 353 16.06 7.99 -11.36
C ALA A 353 14.78 8.11 -10.53
N ALA A 354 14.74 7.40 -9.40
CA ALA A 354 13.60 7.42 -8.50
C ALA A 354 13.54 8.77 -7.79
N LEU A 355 14.65 9.26 -7.25
CA LEU A 355 14.70 10.48 -6.43
C LEU A 355 14.91 11.74 -7.28
N TRP A 356 15.89 11.74 -8.18
CA TRP A 356 16.29 12.86 -9.03
C TRP A 356 16.16 12.52 -10.53
N PRO A 357 14.94 12.44 -11.08
CA PRO A 357 14.69 11.88 -12.41
C PRO A 357 15.37 12.63 -13.58
N GLN A 358 15.79 13.88 -13.38
CA GLN A 358 16.48 14.70 -14.39
C GLN A 358 17.99 14.79 -14.15
N ALA A 359 18.52 14.17 -13.09
CA ALA A 359 19.93 14.22 -12.77
C ALA A 359 20.77 13.35 -13.71
N GLN A 360 21.99 13.80 -13.99
CA GLN A 360 23.00 13.02 -14.68
C GLN A 360 23.76 12.16 -13.68
N VAL A 361 23.90 10.87 -13.98
CA VAL A 361 24.64 9.93 -13.12
C VAL A 361 26.02 9.71 -13.70
N ARG A 362 27.07 9.93 -12.90
CA ARG A 362 28.46 9.72 -13.30
C ARG A 362 29.17 8.81 -12.29
N PRO A 363 29.96 7.83 -12.74
CA PRO A 363 30.79 7.04 -11.83
C PRO A 363 31.83 7.94 -11.15
N GLY A 364 32.11 7.66 -9.88
CA GLY A 364 33.17 8.32 -9.12
C GLY A 364 34.54 7.71 -9.37
N ARG A 365 35.54 8.20 -8.62
CA ARG A 365 36.93 7.69 -8.67
C ARG A 365 37.04 6.24 -8.22
N THR A 366 36.15 5.79 -7.35
CA THR A 366 36.04 4.40 -6.91
C THR A 366 34.71 3.79 -7.38
N PRO A 367 34.66 2.48 -7.65
CA PRO A 367 33.41 1.81 -8.07
C PRO A 367 32.28 1.91 -7.03
N SER A 368 32.63 2.14 -5.76
CA SER A 368 31.68 2.32 -4.67
C SER A 368 31.00 3.69 -4.67
N LEU A 369 31.54 4.68 -5.38
CA LEU A 369 31.10 6.07 -5.34
C LEU A 369 30.46 6.48 -6.67
N VAL A 370 29.32 7.15 -6.60
CA VAL A 370 28.55 7.61 -7.77
C VAL A 370 28.07 9.04 -7.53
N HIS A 371 28.29 9.90 -8.52
CA HIS A 371 27.83 11.29 -8.55
C HIS A 371 26.48 11.37 -9.25
N VAL A 372 25.55 12.13 -8.68
CA VAL A 372 24.20 12.37 -9.19
C VAL A 372 23.99 13.87 -9.25
N ILE A 373 24.32 14.43 -10.41
CA ILE A 373 24.36 15.87 -10.64
C ILE A 373 22.99 16.32 -11.11
N GLU A 374 22.30 17.13 -10.31
CA GLU A 374 21.00 17.70 -10.68
C GLU A 374 21.14 18.54 -11.95
N SER A 375 20.19 18.41 -12.89
CA SER A 375 20.14 19.31 -14.05
C SER A 375 19.81 20.73 -13.62
N VAL A 376 20.40 21.73 -14.27
CA VAL A 376 19.95 23.14 -14.12
C VAL A 376 18.45 23.18 -14.41
N ARG A 377 17.64 23.68 -13.48
CA ARG A 377 16.25 24.04 -13.79
C ARG A 377 16.33 25.09 -14.88
N SER A 378 15.99 24.74 -16.11
CA SER A 378 15.64 25.76 -17.09
C SER A 378 14.34 26.38 -16.59
N ASP A 379 14.43 27.54 -15.94
CA ASP A 379 13.29 28.45 -15.75
C ASP A 379 12.82 28.91 -17.14
N VAL A 380 12.11 28.02 -17.84
CA VAL A 380 11.40 28.30 -19.09
C VAL A 380 9.96 27.86 -18.87
N ASN A 381 9.33 28.52 -17.89
CA ASN A 381 7.94 28.97 -17.92
C ASN A 381 7.59 29.54 -16.54
N ASN A 382 7.87 30.82 -16.35
CA ASN A 382 6.94 31.78 -15.74
C ASN A 382 7.59 33.16 -15.77
N GLY A 383 7.28 33.91 -16.83
CA GLY A 383 7.37 35.36 -16.78
C GLY A 383 6.33 35.87 -15.78
N VAL A 384 6.71 35.93 -14.50
CA VAL A 384 6.04 36.76 -13.49
C VAL A 384 7.16 37.30 -12.59
N ARG A 385 7.51 38.57 -12.80
CA ARG A 385 8.31 39.34 -11.83
C ARG A 385 7.46 39.56 -10.57
N PRO A 386 7.99 39.37 -9.36
CA PRO A 386 7.28 39.78 -8.15
C PRO A 386 7.30 41.33 -8.01
N PRO A 387 6.29 41.92 -7.35
CA PRO A 387 6.21 43.36 -7.08
C PRO A 387 7.31 43.87 -6.15
#